data_AF-A0A844WE78-F1
#
_entry.id   AF-A0A844WE78-F1
#
_cell.length_a   1.000
_cell.length_b   1.000
_cell.length_c   1.000
_cell.angle_alpha   90.00
_cell.angle_beta   90.00
_cell.angle_gamma   90.00
#
_symmetry.space_group_name_H-M   'P 1'
#
loop_
_entity.id
_entity.type
_entity.pdbx_description
1 polymer ?
#
loop_
_entity_poly.entity_id
_entity_poly.type
_entity_poly.pdbx_seq_one_letter_code
_entity_poly.pdbx_strand_id
1 'polypeptide(L)'
;MRTALALMLLAAPAAAATADDYARCAALWYGMVDAAEDLPGFIQDTSDAKALARRFGDAAGAGSRALIAEERPGMELLFRAYVGGDEQSIRLFDRLAARCDEIQPK
;
A
#
# COMPACT_ATOMS: atom_id res chain seq x y z
N MET A 1 30.44 -30.43 32.95
CA MET A 1 29.02 -30.03 32.86
C MET A 1 28.93 -28.84 31.91
N ARG A 2 28.37 -29.02 30.72
CA ARG A 2 28.15 -27.96 29.72
C ARG A 2 26.68 -28.06 29.29
N THR A 3 25.85 -27.24 29.89
CA THR A 3 24.43 -27.15 29.62
C THR A 3 24.26 -26.49 28.25
N ALA A 4 23.81 -27.25 27.26
CA ALA A 4 23.42 -26.73 25.96
C ALA A 4 22.10 -25.97 26.13
N LEU A 5 22.13 -24.65 25.99
CA LEU A 5 20.94 -23.81 25.94
C LEU A 5 20.34 -23.95 24.53
N ALA A 6 19.29 -24.76 24.41
CA ALA A 6 18.50 -24.86 23.19
C ALA A 6 17.71 -23.57 22.99
N LEU A 7 18.14 -22.73 22.05
CA LEU A 7 17.34 -21.62 21.54
C LEU A 7 16.16 -22.20 20.76
N MET A 8 14.99 -22.27 21.40
CA MET A 8 13.72 -22.38 20.70
C MET A 8 13.45 -21.05 19.98
N LEU A 9 13.84 -20.95 18.70
CA LEU A 9 13.32 -19.94 17.79
C LEU A 9 11.82 -20.22 17.57
N LEU A 10 10.98 -19.59 18.38
CA LEU A 10 9.55 -19.48 18.09
C LEU A 10 9.40 -18.56 16.87
N ALA A 11 9.17 -19.15 15.70
CA ALA A 11 8.68 -18.42 14.53
C ALA A 11 7.31 -17.84 14.89
N ALA A 12 7.25 -16.54 15.15
CA ALA A 12 5.98 -15.86 15.35
C ALA A 12 5.17 -15.97 14.03
N PRO A 13 3.90 -16.40 14.08
CA PRO A 13 3.06 -16.44 12.89
C PRO A 13 2.91 -15.03 12.33
N ALA A 14 3.14 -14.87 11.03
CA ALA A 14 2.82 -13.62 10.33
C ALA A 14 1.31 -13.36 10.49
N ALA A 15 0.96 -12.23 11.09
CA ALA A 15 -0.44 -11.83 11.22
C ALA A 15 -1.05 -11.70 9.81
N ALA A 16 -2.24 -12.26 9.62
CA ALA A 16 -2.98 -12.10 8.38
C ALA A 16 -3.33 -10.62 8.16
N ALA A 17 -3.29 -10.18 6.91
CA ALA A 17 -3.70 -8.83 6.55
C ALA A 17 -5.17 -8.59 6.89
N THR A 18 -5.47 -7.39 7.38
CA THR A 18 -6.80 -6.97 7.79
C THR A 18 -7.54 -6.24 6.67
N ALA A 19 -8.86 -6.07 6.81
CA ALA A 19 -9.66 -5.26 5.90
C ALA A 19 -9.13 -3.81 5.79
N ASP A 20 -8.64 -3.25 6.90
CA ASP A 20 -8.06 -1.91 6.95
C ASP A 20 -6.72 -1.85 6.19
N ASP A 21 -5.88 -2.89 6.29
CA ASP A 21 -4.64 -2.98 5.52
C ASP A 21 -4.93 -2.97 4.01
N TYR A 22 -5.89 -3.79 3.58
CA TYR A 22 -6.32 -3.82 2.17
C TYR A 22 -6.92 -2.47 1.73
N ALA A 23 -7.71 -1.82 2.58
CA ALA A 23 -8.30 -0.52 2.28
C ALA A 23 -7.24 0.58 2.10
N ARG A 24 -6.22 0.61 2.94
CA ARG A 24 -5.09 1.55 2.79
C ARG A 24 -4.29 1.30 1.52
N CYS A 25 -4.10 0.04 1.14
CA CYS A 25 -3.50 -0.30 -0.15
C CYS A 25 -4.36 0.12 -1.34
N ALA A 26 -5.69 -0.04 -1.25
CA ALA A 26 -6.60 0.48 -2.26
C ALA A 26 -6.48 2.01 -2.38
N ALA A 27 -6.46 2.71 -1.25
CA ALA A 27 -6.29 4.16 -1.19
C ALA A 27 -4.96 4.62 -1.79
N LEU A 28 -3.85 3.90 -1.53
CA LEU A 28 -2.54 4.18 -2.10
C LEU A 28 -2.58 4.19 -3.63
N TRP A 29 -3.10 3.12 -4.23
CA TRP A 29 -3.14 2.98 -5.68
C TRP A 29 -4.17 3.89 -6.34
N TYR A 30 -5.32 4.14 -5.70
CA TYR A 30 -6.26 5.16 -6.18
C TYR A 30 -5.67 6.57 -6.11
N GLY A 31 -4.96 6.92 -5.03
CA GLY A 31 -4.30 8.22 -4.92
C GLY A 31 -3.19 8.42 -5.96
N MET A 32 -2.40 7.38 -6.25
CA MET A 32 -1.43 7.40 -7.35
C MET A 32 -2.11 7.69 -8.70
N VAL A 33 -3.23 7.03 -8.97
CA VAL A 33 -4.02 7.23 -10.19
C VAL A 33 -4.51 8.66 -10.32
N ASP A 34 -5.08 9.22 -9.25
CA ASP A 34 -5.59 10.60 -9.24
C ASP A 34 -4.48 11.60 -9.50
N ALA A 35 -3.34 11.43 -8.84
CA ALA A 35 -2.19 12.28 -9.02
C ALA A 35 -1.65 12.22 -10.46
N ALA A 36 -1.66 11.03 -11.08
CA ALA A 36 -1.21 10.85 -12.45
C ALA A 36 -2.14 11.50 -13.49
N GLU A 37 -3.45 11.54 -13.24
CA GLU A 37 -4.44 12.20 -14.13
C GLU A 37 -4.18 13.71 -14.23
N ASP A 38 -3.63 14.32 -13.17
CA ASP A 38 -3.27 15.74 -13.11
C ASP A 38 -1.81 16.04 -13.50
N LEU A 39 -1.03 15.03 -13.90
CA LEU A 39 0.38 15.15 -14.30
C LEU A 39 0.62 14.62 -15.73
N PRO A 40 0.02 15.27 -16.75
CA PRO A 40 0.11 14.80 -18.12
C PRO A 40 1.57 14.78 -18.61
N GLY A 41 2.01 13.62 -19.10
CA GLY A 41 3.35 13.40 -19.64
C GLY A 41 4.35 12.79 -18.66
N PHE A 42 4.04 12.70 -17.36
CA PHE A 42 4.90 12.03 -16.38
C PHE A 42 4.57 10.54 -16.24
N ILE A 43 3.28 10.19 -16.23
CA ILE A 43 2.80 8.81 -16.25
C ILE A 43 1.80 8.67 -17.38
N GLN A 44 2.11 7.77 -18.32
CA GLN A 44 1.28 7.58 -19.52
C GLN A 44 0.25 6.46 -19.38
N ASP A 45 0.48 5.52 -18.46
CA ASP A 45 -0.44 4.41 -18.22
C ASP A 45 -0.56 4.14 -16.71
N THR A 46 -1.81 4.08 -16.24
CA THR A 46 -2.17 3.79 -14.85
C THR A 46 -3.08 2.57 -14.73
N SER A 47 -3.22 1.79 -15.81
CA SER A 47 -4.10 0.62 -15.87
C SER A 47 -3.80 -0.42 -14.78
N ASP A 48 -2.52 -0.74 -14.55
CA ASP A 48 -2.10 -1.67 -13.51
C ASP A 48 -2.38 -1.16 -12.09
N ALA A 49 -2.15 0.14 -11.84
CA ALA A 49 -2.48 0.75 -10.56
C ALA A 49 -3.99 0.78 -10.32
N LYS A 50 -4.79 1.08 -11.35
CA LYS A 50 -6.26 0.99 -11.30
C LYS A 50 -6.71 -0.45 -10.99
N ALA A 51 -6.05 -1.45 -11.57
CA ALA A 51 -6.35 -2.85 -11.31
C ALA A 51 -5.98 -3.27 -9.87
N LEU A 52 -4.81 -2.86 -9.37
CA LEU A 52 -4.38 -3.07 -7.99
C LEU A 52 -5.37 -2.43 -7.01
N ALA A 53 -5.72 -1.16 -7.22
CA ALA A 53 -6.65 -0.42 -6.37
C ALA A 53 -8.00 -1.14 -6.23
N ARG A 54 -8.53 -1.68 -7.34
CA ARG A 54 -9.77 -2.47 -7.36
C ARG A 54 -9.62 -3.78 -6.59
N ARG A 55 -8.56 -4.57 -6.85
CA ARG A 55 -8.33 -5.84 -6.15
C ARG A 55 -8.24 -5.65 -4.64
N PHE A 56 -7.49 -4.64 -4.20
CA PHE A 56 -7.39 -4.29 -2.79
C PHE A 56 -8.73 -3.82 -2.20
N GLY A 57 -9.48 -2.99 -2.94
CA GLY A 57 -10.81 -2.54 -2.52
C GLY A 57 -11.81 -3.68 -2.36
N ASP A 58 -11.77 -4.66 -3.27
CA ASP A 58 -12.63 -5.84 -3.21
C ASP A 58 -12.26 -6.73 -2.01
N ALA A 59 -10.96 -6.93 -1.75
CA ALA A 59 -10.46 -7.69 -0.61
C ALA A 59 -10.75 -7.01 0.74
N ALA A 60 -10.74 -5.68 0.79
CA ALA A 60 -11.13 -4.90 1.97
C ALA A 60 -12.63 -5.05 2.30
N GLY A 61 -13.45 -5.31 1.29
CA GLY A 61 -14.89 -5.46 1.41
C GLY A 61 -15.66 -4.13 1.46
N ALA A 62 -16.98 -4.22 1.31
CA ALA A 62 -17.85 -3.04 1.16
C ALA A 62 -17.85 -2.09 2.36
N GLY A 63 -17.54 -2.58 3.56
CA GLY A 63 -17.47 -1.78 4.79
C GLY A 63 -16.33 -0.76 4.79
N SER A 64 -15.30 -0.96 3.99
CA SER A 64 -14.07 -0.15 4.03
C SER A 64 -14.08 1.04 3.07
N ARG A 65 -15.20 1.29 2.36
CA ARG A 65 -15.31 2.40 1.40
C ARG A 65 -15.03 3.78 2.03
N ALA A 66 -15.47 3.99 3.28
CA ALA A 66 -15.24 5.24 4.00
C ALA A 66 -13.74 5.46 4.25
N LEU A 67 -13.03 4.42 4.73
CA LEU A 67 -11.59 4.48 4.96
C LEU A 67 -10.81 4.72 3.67
N ILE A 68 -11.18 4.04 2.57
CA ILE A 68 -10.55 4.28 1.26
C ILE A 68 -10.72 5.74 0.83
N ALA A 69 -11.93 6.29 0.98
CA ALA A 69 -12.22 7.68 0.63
C ALA A 69 -11.49 8.70 1.53
N GLU A 70 -11.32 8.37 2.81
CA GLU A 70 -10.63 9.21 3.79
C GLU A 70 -9.11 9.28 3.52
N GLU A 71 -8.48 8.14 3.23
CA GLU A 71 -7.01 8.04 3.06
C GLU A 71 -6.55 8.49 1.66
N ARG A 72 -7.40 8.33 0.63
CA ARG A 72 -7.06 8.55 -0.79
C ARG A 72 -6.48 9.95 -1.08
N PRO A 73 -7.02 11.08 -0.58
CA PRO A 73 -6.43 12.40 -0.81
C PRO A 73 -5.02 12.54 -0.24
N GLY A 74 -4.73 11.92 0.91
CA GLY A 74 -3.38 11.92 1.49
C GLY A 74 -2.39 11.13 0.62
N MET A 75 -2.84 10.00 0.06
CA MET A 75 -2.03 9.17 -0.84
C MET A 75 -1.76 9.85 -2.18
N GLU A 76 -2.73 10.61 -2.70
CA GLU A 76 -2.54 11.46 -3.88
C GLU A 76 -1.44 12.50 -3.65
N LEU A 77 -1.52 13.26 -2.54
CA LEU A 77 -0.52 14.26 -2.18
C LEU A 77 0.87 13.63 -2.00
N LEU A 78 0.93 12.46 -1.34
CA LEU A 78 2.16 11.70 -1.19
C LEU A 78 2.78 11.36 -2.55
N PHE A 79 1.98 10.90 -3.52
CA PHE A 79 2.48 10.55 -4.83
C PHE A 79 2.93 11.77 -5.66
N ARG A 80 2.24 12.91 -5.52
CA ARG A 80 2.71 14.16 -6.14
C ARG A 80 4.08 14.57 -5.60
N ALA A 81 4.30 14.45 -4.29
CA ALA A 81 5.59 14.74 -3.67
C ALA A 81 6.68 13.71 -4.08
N TYR A 82 6.31 12.42 -4.22
CA TYR A 82 7.16 11.38 -4.79
C TYR A 82 7.65 11.78 -6.19
N VAL A 83 6.74 12.15 -7.09
CA VAL A 83 7.06 12.59 -8.46
C VAL A 83 7.91 13.87 -8.45
N GLY A 84 7.66 14.77 -7.50
CA GLY A 84 8.46 15.97 -7.28
C GLY A 84 9.88 15.72 -6.77
N GLY A 85 10.24 14.48 -6.43
CA GLY A 85 11.58 14.12 -5.98
C GLY A 85 11.84 14.33 -4.49
N ASP A 86 10.80 14.52 -3.67
CA ASP A 86 10.98 14.64 -2.22
C ASP A 86 11.42 13.30 -1.61
N GLU A 87 12.61 13.24 -1.03
CA GLU A 87 13.19 11.98 -0.56
C GLU A 87 12.38 11.30 0.55
N GLN A 88 11.71 12.09 1.40
CA GLN A 88 10.91 11.52 2.49
C GLN A 88 9.67 10.84 1.93
N SER A 89 9.03 11.50 0.97
CA SER A 89 7.86 11.00 0.24
C SER A 89 8.21 9.77 -0.60
N ILE A 90 9.39 9.76 -1.25
CA ILE A 90 9.92 8.58 -1.96
C ILE A 90 10.02 7.40 -1.01
N ARG A 91 10.75 7.56 0.10
CA ARG A 91 10.92 6.47 1.08
C ARG A 91 9.60 6.02 1.69
N LEU A 92 8.65 6.92 1.91
CA LEU A 92 7.35 6.56 2.47
C LEU A 92 6.50 5.79 1.46
N PHE A 93 6.39 6.29 0.24
CA PHE A 93 5.65 5.62 -0.83
C PHE A 93 6.21 4.22 -1.11
N ASP A 94 7.53 4.07 -1.22
CA ASP A 94 8.17 2.77 -1.47
C ASP A 94 7.88 1.76 -0.35
N ARG A 95 7.90 2.20 0.91
CA ARG A 95 7.54 1.32 2.05
C ARG A 95 6.08 0.91 2.02
N LEU A 96 5.17 1.83 1.69
CA LEU A 96 3.74 1.53 1.59
C LEU A 96 3.47 0.58 0.42
N ALA A 97 4.08 0.81 -0.74
CA ALA A 97 3.96 -0.05 -1.91
C ALA A 97 4.52 -1.46 -1.64
N ALA A 98 5.69 -1.56 -1.02
CA ALA A 98 6.27 -2.85 -0.61
C ALA A 98 5.37 -3.59 0.38
N ARG A 99 4.78 -2.88 1.36
CA ARG A 99 3.81 -3.47 2.28
C ARG A 99 2.59 -4.01 1.54
N CYS A 100 2.08 -3.29 0.54
CA CYS A 100 0.97 -3.77 -0.28
C CYS A 100 1.36 -5.03 -1.08
N ASP A 101 2.59 -5.09 -1.59
CA ASP A 101 3.09 -6.27 -2.30
C ASP A 101 3.12 -7.53 -1.40
N GLU A 102 3.52 -7.38 -0.13
CA GLU A 102 3.54 -8.47 0.85
C GLU A 102 2.15 -9.08 1.11
N ILE A 103 1.10 -8.25 0.99
CA ILE A 103 -0.27 -8.61 1.34
C ILE A 103 -1.18 -8.71 0.13
N GLN A 104 -0.68 -8.90 -1.09
CA GLN A 104 -1.56 -8.92 -2.26
C GLN A 104 -2.70 -9.96 -2.11
N PRO A 105 -3.96 -9.57 -2.34
CA PRO A 105 -5.07 -10.50 -2.32
C PRO A 105 -4.92 -11.53 -3.46
N LYS A 106 -5.06 -12.81 -3.10
CA LYS A 106 -4.93 -13.95 -4.01
C LYS A 106 -6.19 -14.19 -4.83
#